data_AF-A0A2D4KYN8-F1
#
_entry.id   AF-A0A2D4KYN8-F1
#
_cell.length_a   1.000
_cell.length_b   1.000
_cell.length_c   1.000
_cell.angle_alpha   90.00
_cell.angle_beta   90.00
_cell.angle_gamma   90.00
#
_symmetry.space_group_name_H-M   'P 1'
#
loop_
_entity.id
_entity.type
_entity.pdbx_description
1 polymer ?
#
loop_
_entity_poly.entity_id
_entity_poly.type
_entity_poly.pdbx_seq_one_letter_code
_entity_poly.pdbx_strand_id
1 'polypeptide(L)'
;MNDADDVPQLSSEALAALQEFYVEQQQREAKTTDKTHSYSVGSIEENWQLSQFWYDPETAFRLAKEAIRAAGKGGRIACVSAPSVYQKLKEQDCQGFSACILEYDQRFSVFNHGRICC
;
A
#
# COMPACT_ATOMS: atom_id res chain seq x y z
N MET A 1 -34.21 -37.71 -2.57
CA MET A 1 -34.10 -36.97 -1.31
C MET A 1 -33.22 -35.76 -1.62
N ASN A 2 -33.63 -34.57 -1.21
CA ASN A 2 -33.11 -33.30 -1.72
C ASN A 2 -31.90 -32.87 -0.86
N ASP A 3 -30.67 -33.02 -1.38
CA ASP A 3 -29.41 -32.69 -0.68
C ASP A 3 -29.16 -31.18 -0.51
N ALA A 4 -30.20 -30.35 -0.60
CA ALA A 4 -30.14 -28.90 -0.43
C ALA A 4 -30.33 -28.43 1.03
N ASP A 5 -30.80 -29.31 1.92
CA ASP A 5 -31.03 -29.00 3.35
C ASP A 5 -29.75 -29.09 4.21
N ASP A 6 -28.61 -29.52 3.65
CA ASP A 6 -27.36 -29.73 4.39
C ASP A 6 -26.31 -28.63 4.14
N VAL A 7 -26.67 -27.55 3.44
CA VAL A 7 -25.79 -26.38 3.29
C VAL A 7 -26.02 -25.43 4.47
N PRO A 8 -25.03 -25.21 5.35
CA PRO A 8 -25.19 -24.28 6.46
C PRO A 8 -25.50 -22.88 5.92
N GLN A 9 -26.68 -22.36 6.28
CA GLN A 9 -27.11 -21.01 5.91
C GLN A 9 -26.73 -20.02 7.02
N LEU A 10 -26.39 -18.80 6.62
CA LEU A 10 -26.23 -17.69 7.58
C LEU A 10 -27.58 -17.40 8.23
N SER A 11 -27.57 -17.04 9.51
CA SER A 11 -28.78 -16.49 10.14
C SER A 11 -29.17 -15.18 9.47
N SER A 12 -30.44 -14.78 9.59
CA SER A 12 -30.95 -13.50 9.08
C SER A 12 -30.09 -12.32 9.52
N GLU A 13 -29.65 -12.35 10.78
CA GLU A 13 -28.85 -11.30 11.40
C GLU A 13 -27.44 -11.26 10.80
N ALA A 14 -26.82 -12.43 10.61
CA ALA A 14 -25.48 -12.52 10.04
C ALA A 14 -25.46 -12.07 8.57
N LEU A 15 -26.51 -12.40 7.79
CA LEU A 15 -26.64 -11.99 6.40
C LEU A 15 -26.87 -10.48 6.28
N ALA A 16 -27.68 -9.88 7.15
CA ALA A 16 -27.88 -8.44 7.21
C ALA A 16 -26.58 -7.70 7.57
N ALA A 17 -25.87 -8.15 8.60
CA ALA A 17 -24.58 -7.57 9.00
C ALA A 17 -23.53 -7.65 7.86
N LEU A 18 -23.52 -8.76 7.12
CA LEU A 18 -22.63 -8.92 5.97
C LEU A 18 -22.99 -7.97 4.81
N GLN A 19 -24.28 -7.77 4.53
CA GLN A 19 -24.75 -6.80 3.53
C GLN A 19 -24.38 -5.37 3.92
N GLU A 20 -24.59 -4.97 5.17
CA GLU A 20 -24.18 -3.65 5.68
C GLU A 20 -22.67 -3.44 5.52
N PHE A 21 -21.86 -4.44 5.86
CA PHE A 21 -20.41 -4.39 5.66
C PHE A 21 -20.02 -4.17 4.18
N TYR A 22 -20.62 -4.90 3.24
CA TYR A 22 -20.33 -4.71 1.81
C TYR A 22 -20.71 -3.32 1.30
N VAL A 23 -21.81 -2.75 1.78
CA VAL A 23 -22.23 -1.38 1.43
C VAL A 23 -21.22 -0.36 1.97
N GLU A 24 -20.75 -0.53 3.20
CA GLU A 24 -19.71 0.33 3.78
C GLU A 24 -18.38 0.25 3.01
N GLN A 25 -17.96 -0.95 2.59
CA GLN A 25 -16.75 -1.13 1.77
C GLN A 25 -16.87 -0.39 0.43
N GLN A 26 -17.98 -0.56 -0.30
CA GLN A 26 -18.21 0.15 -1.57
C GLN A 26 -18.19 1.67 -1.40
N GLN A 27 -18.75 2.19 -0.30
CA GLN A 27 -18.73 3.62 0.01
C GLN A 27 -17.32 4.13 0.34
N ARG A 28 -16.48 3.33 0.99
CA ARG A 28 -15.06 3.67 1.25
C ARG A 28 -14.26 3.71 -0.05
N GLU A 29 -14.42 2.69 -0.91
CA GLU A 29 -13.75 2.61 -2.21
C GLU A 29 -14.13 3.77 -3.14
N ALA A 30 -15.41 4.16 -3.16
CA ALA A 30 -15.88 5.32 -3.93
C ALA A 30 -15.25 6.64 -3.47
N LYS A 31 -15.05 6.84 -2.16
CA LYS A 31 -14.41 8.05 -1.61
C LYS A 31 -12.90 8.12 -1.88
N THR A 32 -12.24 6.99 -2.07
CA THR A 32 -10.80 6.93 -2.40
C THR A 32 -10.52 7.41 -3.83
N THR A 33 -11.50 7.29 -4.74
CA THR A 33 -11.35 7.70 -6.16
C THR A 33 -11.28 9.22 -6.34
N ASP A 34 -11.81 10.02 -5.40
CA ASP A 34 -11.78 11.49 -5.46
C ASP A 34 -10.46 12.12 -4.99
N LYS A 35 -9.52 11.34 -4.43
CA LYS A 35 -8.17 11.83 -4.08
C LYS A 35 -7.26 11.85 -5.31
N THR A 36 -7.66 12.67 -6.27
CA THR A 36 -6.85 13.06 -7.42
C THR A 36 -5.61 13.81 -6.91
N HIS A 37 -4.41 13.26 -7.15
CA HIS A 37 -3.09 13.87 -6.93
C HIS A 37 -2.58 14.05 -5.49
N SER A 38 -2.35 12.98 -4.74
CA SER A 38 -1.21 12.98 -3.83
C SER A 38 -0.41 11.69 -3.95
N TYR A 39 0.82 11.81 -4.46
CA TYR A 39 1.84 10.76 -4.55
C TYR A 39 2.37 10.34 -3.18
N SER A 40 1.50 10.29 -2.16
CA SER A 40 1.86 9.85 -0.81
C SER A 40 1.46 8.38 -0.66
N VAL A 41 2.36 7.55 -0.13
CA VAL A 41 2.04 6.18 0.28
C VAL A 41 0.94 6.17 1.35
N GLY A 42 0.74 7.28 2.09
CA GLY A 42 -0.42 7.49 2.94
C GLY A 42 -1.78 7.54 2.21
N SER A 43 -1.79 7.62 0.88
CA SER A 43 -3.00 7.47 0.06
C SER A 43 -3.32 6.01 -0.27
N ILE A 44 -2.34 5.11 -0.12
CA ILE A 44 -2.50 3.66 -0.29
C ILE A 44 -2.65 3.05 1.12
N GLU A 45 -3.87 2.60 1.43
CA GLU A 45 -4.15 1.98 2.72
C GLU A 45 -3.47 0.61 2.87
N GLU A 46 -3.10 0.29 4.12
CA GLU A 46 -2.54 -0.99 4.51
C GLU A 46 -3.47 -2.14 4.10
N ASN A 47 -2.92 -3.14 3.42
CA ASN A 47 -3.65 -4.32 3.04
C ASN A 47 -3.21 -5.53 3.89
N TRP A 48 -4.06 -5.93 4.83
CA TRP A 48 -3.83 -7.08 5.70
C TRP A 48 -3.68 -8.40 4.94
N GLN A 49 -4.36 -8.58 3.80
CA GLN A 49 -4.24 -9.80 2.98
C GLN A 49 -2.86 -9.91 2.31
N LEU A 50 -2.17 -8.79 2.12
CA LEU A 50 -0.81 -8.74 1.58
C LEU A 50 0.24 -8.64 2.69
N SER A 51 -0.16 -8.73 3.96
CA SER A 51 0.71 -8.50 5.13
C SER A 51 1.46 -7.16 5.06
N GLN A 52 0.76 -6.13 4.60
CA GLN A 52 1.33 -4.82 4.31
C GLN A 52 1.16 -3.89 5.51
N PHE A 53 2.27 -3.58 6.19
CA PHE A 53 2.29 -2.72 7.37
C PHE A 53 3.31 -1.60 7.20
N TRP A 54 2.93 -0.38 7.57
CA TRP A 54 3.78 0.80 7.41
C TRP A 54 4.65 1.04 8.63
N TYR A 55 5.93 1.34 8.40
CA TYR A 55 6.74 1.98 9.44
C TYR A 55 6.10 3.30 9.86
N ASP A 56 6.18 3.60 11.15
CA ASP A 56 5.80 4.91 11.65
C ASP A 56 6.64 6.02 10.97
N PRO A 57 6.14 7.26 10.94
CA PRO A 57 6.80 8.35 10.22
C PRO A 57 8.24 8.62 10.67
N GLU A 58 8.55 8.46 11.95
CA GLU A 58 9.89 8.70 12.49
C GLU A 58 10.86 7.62 12.01
N THR A 59 10.47 6.35 12.15
CA THR A 59 11.26 5.20 11.70
C THR A 59 11.52 5.28 10.19
N ALA A 60 10.48 5.53 9.39
CA ALA A 60 10.62 5.66 7.93
C ALA A 60 11.61 6.76 7.54
N PHE A 61 11.53 7.92 8.22
CA PHE A 61 12.41 9.05 7.97
C PHE A 61 13.87 8.74 8.35
N ARG A 62 14.09 8.11 9.50
CA ARG A 62 15.43 7.71 9.95
C ARG A 62 16.05 6.71 8.96
N LEU A 63 15.31 5.69 8.56
CA LEU A 63 15.77 4.70 7.58
C LEU A 63 16.13 5.35 6.23
N ALA A 64 15.32 6.29 5.75
CA ALA A 64 15.61 7.02 4.51
C ALA A 64 16.92 7.82 4.60
N LYS A 65 17.17 8.54 5.70
CA LYS A 65 18.42 9.27 5.90
C LYS A 65 19.64 8.37 5.94
N GLU A 66 19.53 7.24 6.64
CA GLU A 66 20.60 6.25 6.73
C GLU A 66 20.89 5.64 5.35
N ALA A 67 19.86 5.34 4.57
CA ALA A 67 20.00 4.84 3.20
C ALA A 67 20.67 5.85 2.27
N ILE A 68 20.28 7.14 2.33
CA ILE A 68 20.93 8.21 1.55
C ILE A 68 22.40 8.34 1.93
N ARG A 69 22.71 8.33 3.23
CA ARG A 69 24.10 8.40 3.71
C ARG A 69 24.93 7.20 3.21
N ALA A 70 24.36 6.00 3.26
CA ALA A 70 25.04 4.78 2.82
C ALA A 70 25.24 4.73 1.30
N ALA A 71 24.25 5.19 0.53
CA ALA A 71 24.32 5.22 -0.93
C ALA A 71 25.35 6.26 -1.44
N GLY A 72 25.49 7.37 -0.73
CA GLY A 72 26.39 8.46 -1.13
C GLY A 72 25.92 9.22 -2.37
N LYS A 73 26.74 10.18 -2.81
CA LYS A 73 26.42 11.04 -3.97
C LYS A 73 26.39 10.22 -5.26
N GLY A 74 25.27 10.29 -5.99
CA GLY A 74 25.01 9.49 -7.20
C GLY A 74 24.61 8.03 -6.90
N GLY A 75 24.43 7.68 -5.61
CA GLY A 75 24.07 6.33 -5.20
C GLY A 75 22.67 5.91 -5.64
N ARG A 76 22.44 4.59 -5.65
CA ARG A 76 21.13 4.00 -5.99
C ARG A 76 20.58 3.25 -4.79
N ILE A 77 19.31 3.47 -4.49
CA ILE A 77 18.57 2.85 -3.39
C ILE A 77 17.40 2.07 -3.98
N ALA A 78 17.25 0.81 -3.59
CA ALA A 78 16.08 0.00 -3.93
C ALA A 78 15.32 -0.31 -2.64
N CYS A 79 14.05 0.10 -2.56
CA CYS A 79 13.14 -0.26 -1.49
C CYS A 79 12.38 -1.51 -1.88
N VAL A 80 12.58 -2.62 -1.16
CA VAL A 80 11.85 -3.88 -1.36
C VAL A 80 10.79 -3.99 -0.29
N SER A 81 9.52 -4.05 -0.68
CA SER A 81 8.40 -4.17 0.28
C SER A 81 8.43 -3.11 1.40
N ALA A 82 8.92 -1.90 1.07
CA ALA A 82 9.21 -0.83 2.03
C ALA A 82 8.74 0.53 1.50
N PRO A 83 7.44 0.70 1.24
CA PRO A 83 6.94 1.87 0.53
C PRO A 83 6.96 3.12 1.41
N SER A 84 6.76 3.00 2.73
CA SER A 84 6.82 4.16 3.64
C SER A 84 8.23 4.79 3.67
N VAL A 85 9.29 3.99 3.55
CA VAL A 85 10.67 4.50 3.38
C VAL A 85 10.85 5.14 2.01
N TYR A 86 10.35 4.50 0.95
CA TYR A 86 10.43 5.05 -0.41
C TYR A 86 9.77 6.42 -0.51
N GLN A 87 8.63 6.63 0.15
CA GLN A 87 8.00 7.94 0.24
C GLN A 87 8.96 8.99 0.83
N LYS A 88 9.62 8.67 1.96
CA LYS A 88 10.58 9.58 2.60
C LYS A 88 11.81 9.85 1.75
N LEU A 89 12.22 8.90 0.91
CA LEU A 89 13.25 9.13 -0.10
C LEU A 89 12.77 10.09 -1.19
N LYS A 90 11.55 9.90 -1.72
CA LYS A 90 10.98 10.80 -2.74
C LYS A 90 10.75 12.23 -2.24
N GLU A 91 10.46 12.41 -0.96
CA GLU A 91 10.41 13.74 -0.32
C GLU A 91 11.80 14.42 -0.26
N GLN A 92 12.90 13.66 -0.38
CA GLN A 92 14.29 14.13 -0.28
C GLN A 92 15.08 14.05 -1.61
N ASP A 93 14.40 13.89 -2.75
CA ASP A 93 14.95 13.60 -4.09
C ASP A 93 15.97 14.65 -4.62
N CYS A 94 16.16 15.77 -3.91
CA CYS A 94 17.15 16.80 -4.23
C CYS A 94 18.59 16.45 -3.84
N GLN A 95 18.85 15.34 -3.13
CA GLN A 95 20.20 15.01 -2.61
C GLN A 95 21.10 14.24 -3.60
N GLY A 96 20.69 14.10 -4.85
CA GLY A 96 21.53 13.52 -5.90
C GLY A 96 21.72 12.01 -5.77
N PHE A 97 20.69 11.27 -5.39
CA PHE A 97 20.61 9.82 -5.45
C PHE A 97 19.50 9.40 -6.42
N SER A 98 19.35 8.10 -6.68
CA SER A 98 18.18 7.56 -7.37
C SER A 98 17.54 6.48 -6.52
N ALA A 99 16.21 6.53 -6.36
CA ALA A 99 15.46 5.51 -5.65
C ALA A 99 14.51 4.76 -6.60
N CYS A 100 14.31 3.47 -6.37
CA CYS A 100 13.22 2.71 -6.96
C CYS A 100 12.52 1.86 -5.87
N ILE A 101 11.30 1.43 -6.18
CA ILE A 101 10.48 0.63 -5.30
C ILE A 101 10.12 -0.69 -5.99
N LEU A 102 10.20 -1.78 -5.23
CA LEU A 102 9.89 -3.14 -5.65
C LEU A 102 8.78 -3.67 -4.74
N GLU A 103 7.55 -3.65 -5.24
CA GLU A 103 6.33 -4.05 -4.54
C GLU A 103 5.54 -5.05 -5.37
N TYR A 104 4.96 -6.04 -4.69
CA TYR A 104 3.99 -6.96 -5.28
C TYR A 104 2.63 -6.27 -5.51
N ASP A 105 2.28 -5.32 -4.64
CA ASP A 105 1.02 -4.58 -4.73
C ASP A 105 1.03 -3.62 -5.92
N GLN A 106 0.20 -3.92 -6.93
CA GLN A 106 0.11 -3.17 -8.18
C GLN A 106 -0.35 -1.72 -7.98
N ARG A 107 -0.92 -1.35 -6.83
CA ARG A 107 -1.25 0.05 -6.51
C ARG A 107 0.00 0.94 -6.51
N PHE A 108 1.18 0.39 -6.28
CA PHE A 108 2.47 1.10 -6.32
C PHE A 108 3.04 1.26 -7.75
N SER A 109 2.38 0.70 -8.78
CA SER A 109 2.83 0.84 -10.17
C SER A 109 2.91 2.30 -10.65
N VAL A 110 2.15 3.20 -10.02
CA VAL A 110 2.21 4.66 -10.25
C VAL A 110 3.60 5.26 -9.99
N PHE A 111 4.40 4.62 -9.14
CA PHE A 111 5.78 5.05 -8.85
C PHE A 111 6.78 4.47 -9.83
N ASN A 112 6.36 3.50 -10.64
CA ASN A 112 7.23 2.70 -11.48
C ASN A 112 7.10 3.13 -12.95
N HIS A 113 7.75 4.25 -13.31
CA HIS A 113 7.86 4.72 -14.69
C HIS A 113 8.86 3.86 -15.48
N GLY A 114 8.57 2.56 -15.65
CA GLY A 114 9.30 1.65 -16.54
C GLY A 114 10.47 0.88 -15.93
N ARG A 115 10.53 0.62 -14.62
CA ARG A 115 11.59 -0.22 -14.01
C ARG A 115 11.05 -1.37 -13.17
N ILE A 116 10.80 -2.49 -13.85
CA ILE A 116 10.71 -3.88 -13.36
C ILE A 116 9.80 -4.08 -12.12
N CYS A 117 8.63 -4.65 -12.39
CA CYS A 117 7.82 -5.37 -11.42
C CYS A 117 8.36 -6.81 -11.27
N CYS A 118 8.31 -7.36 -10.07
CA CYS A 118 8.13 -8.80 -9.87
C CYS A 118 6.72 -8.99 -9.33
#